data_AF-A0A2T5MEG7-F1
#
_entry.id   AF-A0A2T5MEG7-F1
#
_cell.length_a   1.000
_cell.length_b   1.000
_cell.length_c   1.000
_cell.angle_alpha   90.00
_cell.angle_beta   90.00
_cell.angle_gamma   90.00
#
_symmetry.space_group_name_H-M   'P 1'
#
loop_
_entity.id
_entity.type
_entity.pdbx_description
1 polymer ?
#
loop_
_entity_poly.entity_id
_entity_poly.type
_entity_poly.pdbx_seq_one_letter_code
_entity_poly.pdbx_strand_id
1 'polypeptide(L)'
;MKNLILIGALIAGAYFWFGEGNHQGTSTESETQSLSGPSSFGQADSNRQVQGEGVVVKVLPDDNEGSRHQKFILELSSGQTILVAHNIDLAPRISSISQGDTIAFNGEYEWNEKGGVVHWTHHDPGGRHEAGWLKAGGKTYQ
;
A
#
# COMPACT_ATOMS: atom_id res chain seq x y z
N MET A 1 32.30 -17.66 -11.52
CA MET A 1 32.40 -16.99 -10.21
C MET A 1 32.22 -15.49 -10.42
N LYS A 2 31.24 -14.91 -9.70
CA LYS A 2 30.91 -13.48 -9.57
C LYS A 2 30.39 -12.78 -10.85
N ASN A 3 29.06 -12.79 -10.96
CA ASN A 3 28.33 -11.84 -11.78
C ASN A 3 28.22 -10.53 -11.00
N LEU A 4 28.83 -9.47 -11.52
CA LEU A 4 28.57 -8.09 -11.14
C LEU A 4 28.04 -7.41 -12.40
N ILE A 5 26.76 -7.08 -12.44
CA ILE A 5 26.28 -6.00 -13.30
C ILE A 5 25.29 -5.17 -12.49
N LEU A 6 25.77 -3.97 -12.13
CA LEU A 6 24.99 -2.80 -11.79
C LEU A 6 24.14 -2.38 -12.99
N ILE A 7 22.83 -2.25 -12.81
CA ILE A 7 21.94 -1.45 -13.67
C ILE A 7 20.90 -0.90 -12.69
N GLY A 8 20.71 0.39 -12.48
CA GLY A 8 21.08 1.60 -13.20
C GLY A 8 19.94 2.56 -12.88
N ALA A 9 20.18 3.53 -12.02
CA ALA A 9 19.21 4.56 -11.68
C ALA A 9 18.86 5.34 -12.95
N LEU A 10 17.58 5.38 -13.32
CA LEU A 10 17.10 6.26 -14.38
C LEU A 10 16.25 7.37 -13.78
N ILE A 11 16.86 8.55 -13.86
CA ILE A 11 16.27 9.87 -13.70
C ILE A 11 15.29 10.09 -14.86
N ALA A 12 14.08 10.56 -14.54
CA ALA A 12 13.28 11.34 -15.48
C ALA A 12 12.65 12.51 -14.70
N GLY A 13 13.29 13.68 -14.84
CA GLY A 13 12.78 14.95 -14.38
C GLY A 13 12.02 15.70 -15.48
N ALA A 14 11.12 16.55 -14.99
CA ALA A 14 10.48 17.71 -15.63
C ALA A 14 9.26 17.49 -16.53
N TYR A 15 8.10 17.97 -16.05
CA TYR A 15 7.28 18.91 -16.80
C TYR A 15 6.88 20.08 -15.89
N PHE A 16 7.18 21.30 -16.36
CA PHE A 16 6.80 22.59 -15.78
C PHE A 16 5.33 22.92 -16.08
N TRP A 17 4.65 23.65 -15.17
CA TRP A 17 3.81 24.79 -15.58
C TRP A 17 3.61 25.81 -14.46
N PHE A 18 3.78 27.08 -14.82
CA PHE A 18 3.58 28.30 -14.02
C PHE A 18 2.10 28.72 -14.10
N GLY A 19 1.54 29.24 -13.02
CA GLY A 19 0.23 29.87 -13.01
C GLY A 19 0.04 30.72 -11.76
N GLU A 20 0.25 32.03 -11.91
CA GLU A 20 0.03 33.03 -10.86
C GLU A 20 -1.44 33.48 -10.90
N GLY A 21 -2.12 33.42 -9.76
CA GLY A 21 -3.50 33.87 -9.60
C GLY A 21 -3.83 34.10 -8.14
N ASN A 22 -3.74 35.36 -7.71
CA ASN A 22 -4.11 35.80 -6.38
C ASN A 22 -5.55 36.34 -6.41
N HIS A 23 -6.54 35.62 -5.84
CA HIS A 23 -7.82 36.20 -5.41
C HIS A 23 -8.45 35.39 -4.26
N GLN A 24 -8.83 36.12 -3.20
CA GLN A 24 -9.60 35.67 -2.03
C GLN A 24 -11.02 35.21 -2.40
N GLY A 25 -11.55 34.24 -1.65
CA GLY A 25 -12.98 33.94 -1.63
C GLY A 25 -13.36 32.68 -0.85
N THR A 26 -13.83 32.90 0.38
CA THR A 26 -14.92 32.18 1.07
C THR A 26 -14.85 30.67 1.34
N SER A 27 -15.00 30.37 2.63
CA SER A 27 -15.29 29.11 3.32
C SER A 27 -16.30 28.19 2.65
N THR A 28 -15.91 26.93 2.41
CA THR A 28 -16.79 25.74 2.40
C THR A 28 -15.96 24.50 2.76
N GLU A 29 -16.40 23.81 3.81
CA GLU A 29 -16.20 22.38 4.13
C GLU A 29 -14.98 21.66 3.53
N SER A 30 -13.98 21.40 4.36
CA SER A 30 -12.90 20.46 4.05
C SER A 30 -13.40 19.01 4.13
N GLU A 31 -14.21 18.62 3.15
CA GLU A 31 -14.31 17.24 2.70
C GLU A 31 -13.14 17.00 1.74
N THR A 32 -11.99 16.59 2.28
CA THR A 32 -10.88 16.14 1.45
C THR A 32 -10.42 14.79 1.96
N GLN A 33 -11.20 13.76 1.61
CA GLN A 33 -10.67 12.41 1.49
C GLN A 33 -10.59 12.07 0.01
N SER A 34 -9.60 12.66 -0.64
CA SER A 34 -9.12 12.26 -1.94
C SER A 34 -8.59 10.82 -1.85
N LEU A 35 -9.47 9.85 -2.10
CA LEU A 35 -9.13 8.46 -2.42
C LEU A 35 -8.52 8.43 -3.83
N SER A 36 -7.31 8.96 -3.96
CA SER A 36 -6.60 9.00 -5.24
C SER A 36 -5.54 7.91 -5.29
N GLY A 37 -6.01 6.65 -5.30
CA GLY A 37 -5.23 5.48 -5.66
C GLY A 37 -6.04 4.64 -6.65
N PRO A 38 -5.40 3.93 -7.60
CA PRO A 38 -6.14 3.12 -8.55
C PRO A 38 -6.83 1.97 -7.81
N SER A 39 -8.13 1.78 -8.09
CA SER A 39 -8.97 0.74 -7.49
C SER A 39 -8.62 -0.68 -7.95
N SER A 40 -7.60 -0.85 -8.80
CA SER A 40 -7.09 -2.11 -9.38
C SER A 40 -5.63 -1.95 -9.77
N PHE A 41 -4.86 -3.05 -9.77
CA PHE A 41 -3.44 -3.10 -10.10
C PHE A 41 -3.13 -4.17 -11.14
N GLY A 42 -2.33 -3.84 -12.14
CA GLY A 42 -1.89 -4.73 -13.22
C GLY A 42 -0.45 -5.19 -13.08
N GLN A 43 0.03 -5.97 -14.06
CA GLN A 43 1.42 -6.47 -14.09
C GLN A 43 2.48 -5.36 -14.15
N ALA A 44 2.15 -4.24 -14.79
CA ALA A 44 3.04 -3.09 -14.89
C ALA A 44 3.19 -2.30 -13.57
N ASP A 45 2.45 -2.68 -12.52
CA ASP A 45 2.44 -1.96 -11.24
C ASP A 45 3.37 -2.55 -10.16
N SER A 46 4.13 -3.61 -10.48
CA SER A 46 5.15 -4.15 -9.55
C SER A 46 6.20 -3.10 -9.13
N ASN A 47 6.76 -3.25 -7.93
CA ASN A 47 7.74 -2.34 -7.32
C ASN A 47 7.24 -0.89 -7.18
N ARG A 48 5.92 -0.71 -7.02
CA ARG A 48 5.33 0.62 -6.82
C ARG A 48 4.63 0.71 -5.48
N GLN A 49 4.82 1.84 -4.81
CA GLN A 49 3.96 2.21 -3.69
C GLN A 49 2.54 2.45 -4.21
N VAL A 50 1.58 1.79 -3.58
CA VAL A 50 0.16 1.91 -3.87
C VAL A 50 -0.61 2.23 -2.60
N GLN A 51 -1.74 2.90 -2.78
CA GLN A 51 -2.71 3.15 -1.72
C GLN A 51 -4.08 2.67 -2.20
N GLY A 52 -4.84 2.05 -1.31
CA GLY A 52 -6.18 1.61 -1.63
C GLY A 52 -6.96 1.20 -0.39
N GLU A 53 -8.16 0.71 -0.64
CA GLU A 53 -9.07 0.19 0.36
C GLU A 53 -9.77 -1.05 -0.20
N GLY A 54 -10.00 -2.04 0.65
CA GLY A 54 -10.74 -3.23 0.27
C GLY A 54 -11.43 -3.89 1.46
N VAL A 55 -12.31 -4.82 1.14
CA VAL A 55 -13.05 -5.62 2.13
C VAL A 55 -12.31 -6.93 2.33
N VAL A 56 -12.09 -7.33 3.58
CA VAL A 56 -11.48 -8.61 3.92
C VAL A 56 -12.41 -9.73 3.48
N VAL A 57 -11.96 -10.52 2.50
CA VAL A 57 -12.68 -11.72 2.06
C VAL A 57 -12.15 -12.99 2.70
N LYS A 58 -10.91 -12.96 3.21
CA LYS A 58 -10.31 -14.09 3.92
C LYS A 58 -9.19 -13.65 4.86
N VAL A 59 -9.25 -14.10 6.11
CA VAL A 59 -8.10 -14.05 7.04
C VAL A 59 -7.33 -15.36 6.92
N LEU A 60 -6.01 -15.29 6.76
CA LEU A 60 -5.14 -16.45 6.65
C LEU A 60 -4.38 -16.65 7.97
N PRO A 61 -3.86 -17.87 8.23
CA PRO A 61 -2.90 -18.06 9.32
C PRO A 61 -1.69 -17.12 9.15
N ASP A 62 -1.18 -16.62 10.26
CA ASP A 62 0.06 -15.85 10.27
C ASP A 62 1.18 -16.70 9.68
N ASP A 63 1.99 -16.08 8.83
CA ASP A 63 3.26 -16.64 8.38
C ASP A 63 4.28 -16.49 9.49
N ASN A 64 4.90 -17.60 9.90
CA ASN A 64 5.91 -17.61 10.95
C ASN A 64 7.26 -18.15 10.45
N GLU A 65 7.43 -18.31 9.14
CA GLU A 65 8.70 -18.70 8.54
C GLU A 65 9.54 -17.46 8.21
N GLY A 66 10.68 -17.28 8.87
CA GLY A 66 11.48 -16.06 8.73
C GLY A 66 10.87 -14.88 9.48
N SER A 67 10.78 -13.71 8.82
CA SER A 67 10.04 -12.57 9.38
C SER A 67 8.56 -12.88 9.41
N ARG A 68 7.91 -12.61 10.54
CA ARG A 68 6.51 -12.98 10.75
C ARG A 68 5.59 -12.02 10.01
N HIS A 69 4.56 -12.57 9.37
CA HIS A 69 3.58 -11.78 8.63
C HIS A 69 2.14 -12.15 9.01
N GLN A 70 1.32 -11.14 9.30
CA GLN A 70 -0.13 -11.31 9.27
C GLN A 70 -0.59 -11.27 7.81
N LYS A 71 -1.37 -12.28 7.40
CA LYS A 71 -1.84 -12.43 6.03
C LYS A 71 -3.36 -12.40 5.95
N PHE A 72 -3.90 -11.65 4.99
CA PHE A 72 -5.32 -11.64 4.67
C PHE A 72 -5.52 -11.19 3.22
N ILE A 73 -6.66 -11.55 2.65
CA ILE A 73 -7.04 -11.22 1.28
C ILE A 73 -8.08 -10.12 1.32
N LEU A 74 -7.82 -9.05 0.57
CA LEU A 74 -8.78 -7.99 0.32
C LEU A 74 -9.40 -8.18 -1.07
N GLU A 75 -10.69 -7.93 -1.18
CA GLU A 75 -11.35 -7.63 -2.44
C GLU A 75 -11.48 -6.11 -2.57
N LEU A 76 -10.92 -5.57 -3.65
CA LEU A 76 -10.97 -4.14 -3.98
C LEU A 76 -12.32 -3.82 -4.64
N SER A 77 -12.67 -2.54 -4.72
CA SER A 77 -13.89 -2.10 -5.41
C SER A 77 -13.94 -2.45 -6.90
N SER A 78 -12.79 -2.76 -7.51
CA SER A 78 -12.70 -3.29 -8.88
C SER A 78 -13.09 -4.77 -9.01
N GLY A 79 -13.26 -5.49 -7.90
CA GLY A 79 -13.41 -6.95 -7.87
C GLY A 79 -12.08 -7.71 -7.93
N GLN A 80 -10.94 -7.04 -8.09
CA GLN A 80 -9.64 -7.67 -7.94
C GLN A 80 -9.40 -8.09 -6.49
N THR A 81 -8.80 -9.25 -6.28
CA THR A 81 -8.33 -9.67 -4.97
C THR A 81 -6.81 -9.50 -4.86
N ILE A 82 -6.36 -9.05 -3.69
CA ILE A 82 -4.95 -8.89 -3.37
C ILE A 82 -4.63 -9.56 -2.04
N LEU A 83 -3.43 -10.14 -1.92
CA LEU A 83 -2.90 -10.60 -0.65
C LEU A 83 -2.22 -9.45 0.07
N VAL A 84 -2.56 -9.17 1.32
CA VAL A 84 -1.77 -8.30 2.19
C VAL A 84 -0.84 -9.18 3.04
N ALA A 85 0.46 -8.88 3.03
CA ALA A 85 1.48 -9.50 3.86
C ALA A 85 2.09 -8.43 4.79
N HIS A 86 1.50 -8.27 5.98
CA HIS A 86 1.91 -7.26 6.94
C HIS A 86 2.95 -7.80 7.91
N ASN A 87 4.16 -7.26 7.90
CA ASN A 87 5.24 -7.72 8.77
C ASN A 87 4.97 -7.34 10.24
N ILE A 88 4.69 -8.34 11.07
CA ILE A 88 4.33 -8.16 12.49
C ILE A 88 5.52 -8.20 13.45
N ASP A 89 6.74 -8.30 12.91
CA ASP A 89 7.97 -8.02 13.67
C ASP A 89 8.29 -6.52 13.67
N LEU A 90 7.84 -5.80 12.63
CA LEU A 90 8.14 -4.37 12.42
C LEU A 90 6.98 -3.45 12.82
N ALA A 91 5.73 -3.93 12.69
CA ALA A 91 4.54 -3.18 13.05
C ALA A 91 3.57 -4.02 13.90
N PRO A 92 2.67 -3.41 14.70
CA PRO A 92 1.72 -4.17 15.49
C PRO A 92 0.74 -4.96 14.61
N ARG A 93 0.52 -6.24 14.93
CA ARG A 93 -0.56 -7.06 14.34
C ARG A 93 -1.94 -6.41 14.57
N ILE A 94 -2.83 -6.51 13.58
CA ILE A 94 -4.25 -6.18 13.76
C ILE A 94 -4.89 -7.30 14.60
N SER A 95 -5.27 -6.99 15.84
CA SER A 95 -5.76 -7.99 16.80
C SER A 95 -7.14 -8.55 16.42
N SER A 96 -7.99 -7.70 15.85
CA SER A 96 -9.39 -8.00 15.56
C SER A 96 -9.68 -7.69 14.09
N ILE A 97 -9.32 -8.64 13.22
CA ILE A 97 -9.66 -8.62 11.79
C ILE A 97 -10.55 -9.81 11.48
N SER A 98 -11.61 -9.57 10.73
CA SER A 98 -12.61 -10.56 10.34
C SER A 98 -13.04 -10.35 8.90
N GLN A 99 -13.63 -11.39 8.31
CA GLN A 99 -14.25 -11.26 7.00
C GLN A 99 -15.36 -10.21 7.04
N GLY A 100 -15.40 -9.33 6.04
CA GLY A 100 -16.31 -8.19 5.95
C GLY A 100 -15.74 -6.88 6.49
N ASP A 101 -14.60 -6.89 7.19
CA ASP A 101 -13.96 -5.67 7.65
C ASP A 101 -13.37 -4.88 6.48
N THR A 102 -13.48 -3.55 6.54
CA THR A 102 -12.81 -2.64 5.60
C THR A 102 -11.41 -2.30 6.10
N ILE A 103 -10.42 -2.49 5.24
CA ILE A 103 -9.02 -2.16 5.50
C ILE A 103 -8.52 -1.23 4.41
N ALA A 104 -8.04 -0.06 4.82
CA ALA A 104 -7.23 0.80 3.95
C ALA A 104 -5.76 0.46 4.12
N PHE A 105 -4.99 0.57 3.05
CA PHE A 105 -3.58 0.22 3.03
C PHE A 105 -2.77 1.24 2.23
N ASN A 106 -1.49 1.33 2.59
CA ASN A 106 -0.44 1.90 1.78
C ASN A 106 0.79 1.00 1.90
N GLY A 107 1.35 0.59 0.77
CA GLY A 107 2.47 -0.36 0.73
C GLY A 107 2.95 -0.57 -0.69
N GLU A 108 3.99 -1.37 -0.86
CA GLU A 108 4.48 -1.74 -2.18
C GLU A 108 3.64 -2.89 -2.74
N TYR A 109 3.28 -2.81 -4.02
CA TYR A 109 2.58 -3.88 -4.73
C TYR A 109 3.54 -4.71 -5.57
N GLU A 110 3.32 -6.02 -5.55
CA GLU A 110 4.00 -6.98 -6.40
C GLU A 110 3.00 -7.86 -7.14
N TRP A 111 3.07 -7.88 -8.46
CA TRP A 111 2.16 -8.67 -9.29
C TRP A 111 2.47 -10.17 -9.22
N ASN A 112 1.41 -10.98 -9.25
CA ASN A 112 1.47 -12.40 -9.55
C ASN A 112 0.15 -12.87 -10.20
N GLU A 113 0.13 -14.11 -10.69
CA GLU A 113 -1.04 -14.72 -11.33
C GLU A 113 -2.28 -14.84 -10.41
N LYS A 114 -2.12 -14.60 -9.10
CA LYS A 114 -3.20 -14.65 -8.09
C LYS A 114 -3.73 -13.26 -7.71
N GLY A 115 -3.41 -12.22 -8.49
CA GLY A 115 -3.91 -10.87 -8.27
C GLY A 115 -2.94 -9.95 -7.52
N GLY A 116 -1.79 -10.46 -7.10
CA GLY A 116 -0.70 -9.68 -6.50
C GLY A 116 -0.68 -9.66 -4.97
N VAL A 117 0.42 -9.11 -4.43
CA VAL A 117 0.70 -8.97 -3.00
C VAL A 117 0.98 -7.51 -2.68
N VAL A 118 0.44 -7.00 -1.58
CA VAL A 118 0.89 -5.77 -0.95
C VAL A 118 1.70 -6.11 0.30
N HIS A 119 2.93 -5.62 0.33
CA HIS A 119 3.86 -5.70 1.46
C HIS A 119 4.39 -4.31 1.81
N TRP A 120 5.44 -4.19 2.64
CA TRP A 120 5.96 -2.91 3.12
C TRP A 120 4.90 -1.99 3.73
N THR A 121 3.92 -2.57 4.42
CA THR A 121 2.84 -1.84 5.11
C THR A 121 3.25 -1.36 6.51
N HIS A 122 4.51 -0.94 6.64
CA HIS A 122 5.15 -0.49 7.88
C HIS A 122 6.26 0.52 7.58
N HIS A 123 6.83 1.13 8.63
CA HIS A 123 8.07 1.92 8.49
C HIS A 123 9.27 1.04 8.18
N ASP A 124 10.11 1.43 7.24
CA ASP A 124 11.47 0.86 7.13
C ASP A 124 12.34 1.42 8.26
N PRO A 125 12.85 0.60 9.20
CA PRO A 125 13.74 1.08 10.26
C PRO A 125 15.00 1.77 9.74
N GLY A 126 15.42 1.44 8.51
CA GLY A 126 16.55 2.07 7.84
C GLY A 126 16.21 3.31 7.02
N GLY A 127 14.93 3.64 6.83
CA GLY A 127 14.47 4.81 6.07
C GLY A 127 14.87 4.82 4.59
N ARG A 128 15.04 3.65 3.97
CA ARG A 128 15.44 3.49 2.55
C ARG A 128 14.26 3.19 1.63
N HIS A 129 13.14 2.76 2.20
CA HIS A 129 11.89 2.49 1.49
C HIS A 129 10.80 3.47 1.94
N GLU A 130 9.86 3.82 1.04
CA GLU A 130 8.67 4.59 1.39
C GLU A 130 7.90 3.88 2.51
N ALA A 131 7.50 4.62 3.55
CA ALA A 131 6.78 4.06 4.67
C ALA A 131 5.37 3.65 4.24
N GLY A 132 4.94 2.46 4.65
CA GLY A 132 3.57 2.01 4.48
C GLY A 132 2.82 1.86 5.79
N TRP A 133 1.55 1.49 5.68
CA TRP A 133 0.64 1.33 6.81
C TRP A 133 -0.60 0.51 6.45
N LEU A 134 -1.25 -0.02 7.47
CA LEU A 134 -2.64 -0.49 7.41
C LEU A 134 -3.52 0.39 8.30
N LYS A 135 -4.77 0.61 7.90
CA LYS A 135 -5.77 1.31 8.71
C LYS A 135 -7.04 0.46 8.82
N ALA A 136 -7.42 0.17 10.06
CA ALA A 136 -8.57 -0.66 10.41
C ALA A 136 -9.30 -0.08 11.61
N GLY A 137 -10.62 0.11 11.52
CA GLY A 137 -11.43 0.61 12.64
C GLY A 137 -10.95 1.96 13.21
N GLY A 138 -10.44 2.84 12.36
CA GLY A 138 -9.90 4.15 12.75
C GLY A 138 -8.47 4.14 13.34
N LYS A 139 -7.85 2.96 13.49
CA LYS A 139 -6.46 2.81 13.97
C LYS A 139 -5.51 2.54 12.81
N THR A 140 -4.33 3.16 12.86
CA THR A 140 -3.22 2.91 11.92
C THR A 140 -2.18 1.96 12.55
N TYR A 141 -1.64 1.06 11.74
CA TYR A 141 -0.63 0.06 12.06
C TYR A 141 0.55 0.23 11.09
N GLN A 142 1.75 0.54 11.60
CA GLN A 142 2.97 0.80 10.82
C GLN A 142 4.23 0.73 11.70
#